data_AF-A0A136N204-F1
#
_entry.id   AF-A0A136N204-F1
#
_cell.length_a   1.000
_cell.length_b   1.000
_cell.length_c   1.000
_cell.angle_alpha   90.00
_cell.angle_beta   90.00
_cell.angle_gamma   90.00
#
_symmetry.space_group_name_H-M   'P 1'
#
loop_
_entity.id
_entity.type
_entity.pdbx_description
1 polymer ?
#
loop_
_entity_poly.entity_id
_entity_poly.type
_entity_poly.pdbx_seq_one_letter_code
_entity_poly.pdbx_strand_id
1 'polypeptide(L)'
;MDNNRHGPSSEMIKQAKDNLQTYYNLTLIEGLVSDIDLGKKYGITTLLLILHFLDDYGNKLNLLKDIADRLVSSVIFVMLDITSDKNQIRQNR
;
A
#
# COMPACT_ATOMS: atom_id res chain seq x y z
N MET A 1 -14.85 -3.02 19.24
CA MET A 1 -15.03 -1.84 18.36
C MET A 1 -13.67 -1.20 18.24
N ASP A 2 -13.05 -1.29 17.07
CA ASP A 2 -11.85 -0.52 16.73
C ASP A 2 -12.09 0.06 15.33
N ASN A 3 -12.38 1.36 15.32
CA ASN A 3 -12.97 2.09 14.19
C ASN A 3 -11.93 2.94 13.45
N ASN A 4 -10.64 2.56 13.48
CA ASN A 4 -9.57 3.31 12.82
C ASN A 4 -8.70 2.43 11.91
N ARG A 5 -9.32 1.69 10.98
CA ARG A 5 -8.58 1.11 9.84
C ARG A 5 -8.32 2.22 8.82
N HIS A 6 -7.12 2.80 8.87
CA HIS A 6 -6.62 3.72 7.85
C HIS A 6 -6.19 2.93 6.60
N GLY A 7 -7.13 2.26 5.94
CA GLY A 7 -6.98 1.78 4.57
C GLY A 7 -7.22 2.93 3.58
N PRO A 8 -7.00 2.72 2.26
CA PRO A 8 -7.50 3.68 1.27
C PRO A 8 -8.97 3.96 1.58
N SER A 9 -9.36 5.23 1.67
CA SER A 9 -10.74 5.56 2.00
C SER A 9 -11.65 4.89 0.97
N SER A 10 -12.85 4.46 1.37
CA SER A 10 -13.84 3.87 0.46
C SER A 10 -14.06 4.71 -0.80
N GLU A 11 -13.85 6.02 -0.69
CA GLU A 11 -13.84 6.99 -1.78
C GLU A 11 -12.70 6.78 -2.80
N MET A 12 -11.47 6.43 -2.38
CA MET A 12 -10.37 6.11 -3.29
C MET A 12 -10.67 4.87 -4.14
N ILE A 13 -11.25 3.82 -3.53
CA ILE A 13 -11.66 2.61 -4.25
C ILE A 13 -12.77 2.92 -5.26
N LYS A 14 -13.72 3.77 -4.89
CA LYS A 14 -14.78 4.23 -5.79
C LYS A 14 -14.20 4.97 -7.00
N GLN A 15 -13.30 5.93 -6.79
CA GLN A 15 -12.63 6.65 -7.88
C GLN A 15 -11.81 5.71 -8.77
N ALA A 16 -11.10 4.73 -8.19
CA ALA A 16 -10.38 3.73 -8.96
C ALA A 16 -11.31 2.87 -9.82
N LYS A 17 -12.47 2.46 -9.29
CA LYS A 17 -13.49 1.72 -10.06
C LYS A 17 -13.98 2.53 -11.26
N ASP A 18 -14.33 3.80 -11.04
CA ASP A 18 -14.83 4.68 -12.10
C ASP A 18 -13.78 4.93 -13.20
N ASN A 19 -12.52 5.12 -12.80
CA ASN A 19 -11.41 5.40 -13.74
C ASN A 19 -10.92 4.15 -14.49
N LEU A 20 -11.08 2.96 -13.91
CA LEU A 20 -10.52 1.71 -14.44
C LEU A 20 -11.60 0.75 -14.98
N GLN A 21 -12.84 1.21 -15.10
CA GLN A 21 -14.00 0.40 -15.51
C GLN A 21 -13.84 -0.29 -16.89
N THR A 22 -12.96 0.20 -17.76
CA THR A 22 -12.72 -0.37 -19.10
C THR A 22 -11.74 -1.55 -19.10
N TYR A 23 -11.06 -1.82 -17.98
CA TYR A 23 -10.11 -2.92 -17.86
C TYR A 23 -10.76 -4.17 -17.27
N TYR A 24 -10.82 -5.24 -18.05
CA TYR A 24 -11.51 -6.48 -17.67
C TYR A 24 -10.68 -7.43 -16.79
N ASN A 25 -9.38 -7.22 -16.70
CA ASN A 25 -8.43 -8.05 -15.95
C ASN A 25 -7.92 -7.36 -14.68
N LEU A 26 -8.78 -6.57 -14.04
CA LEU A 26 -8.46 -5.77 -12.86
C LEU A 26 -9.31 -6.22 -11.67
N THR A 27 -8.69 -6.35 -10.51
CA THR A 27 -9.39 -6.62 -9.25
C THR A 27 -9.01 -5.54 -8.25
N LEU A 28 -10.01 -4.77 -7.80
CA LEU A 28 -9.85 -3.78 -6.73
C LEU A 28 -10.31 -4.41 -5.41
N ILE A 29 -9.42 -4.38 -4.42
CA ILE A 29 -9.66 -4.94 -3.10
C ILE A 29 -9.64 -3.78 -2.10
N GLU A 30 -10.72 -3.65 -1.34
CA GLU A 30 -10.79 -2.75 -0.19
C GLU A 30 -10.42 -3.55 1.06
N GLY A 31 -9.28 -3.24 1.66
CA GLY A 31 -8.76 -3.99 2.80
C GLY A 31 -7.28 -3.70 3.06
N LEU A 32 -6.70 -4.48 3.97
CA LEU A 32 -5.27 -4.48 4.28
C LEU A 32 -4.55 -5.50 3.40
N VAL A 33 -3.22 -5.34 3.25
CA VAL A 33 -2.40 -6.36 2.56
C VAL A 33 -2.51 -7.72 3.27
N SER A 34 -2.63 -7.71 4.60
CA SER A 34 -2.84 -8.90 5.42
C SER A 34 -4.12 -9.67 5.08
N ASP A 35 -5.12 -9.00 4.49
CA ASP A 35 -6.41 -9.62 4.12
C ASP A 35 -6.31 -10.42 2.81
N ILE A 36 -5.23 -10.25 2.04
CA ILE A 36 -4.98 -11.00 0.81
C ILE A 36 -4.49 -12.41 1.18
N ASP A 37 -5.07 -13.45 0.59
CA ASP A 37 -4.65 -14.83 0.82
C ASP A 37 -3.15 -15.06 0.55
N LEU A 38 -2.48 -15.82 1.42
CA LEU A 38 -1.03 -16.09 1.31
C LEU A 38 -0.68 -17.01 0.14
N GLY A 39 -1.63 -17.79 -0.38
CA GLY A 39 -1.46 -18.60 -1.59
C GLY A 39 -1.47 -17.76 -2.87
N LYS A 40 -1.99 -16.53 -2.83
CA LYS A 40 -1.96 -15.61 -3.95
C LYS A 40 -0.60 -14.92 -4.04
N LYS A 41 0.17 -15.25 -5.08
CA LYS A 41 1.49 -14.67 -5.32
C LYS A 41 1.50 -13.70 -6.49
N TYR A 42 2.29 -12.64 -6.38
CA TYR A 42 2.42 -11.58 -7.37
C TYR A 42 3.82 -11.54 -7.98
N GLY A 43 3.87 -11.37 -9.32
CA GLY A 43 5.12 -11.32 -10.09
C GLY A 43 5.80 -9.94 -10.10
N ILE A 44 5.05 -8.88 -9.78
CA ILE A 44 5.51 -7.49 -9.68
C ILE A 44 4.65 -6.81 -8.62
N THR A 45 5.22 -5.88 -7.85
CA THR A 45 4.45 -5.07 -6.91
C THR A 45 5.00 -3.65 -6.85
N THR A 46 4.09 -2.69 -6.69
CA THR A 46 4.40 -1.27 -6.48
C THR A 46 3.86 -0.83 -5.12
N LEU A 47 4.64 -0.04 -4.39
CA LEU A 47 4.19 0.64 -3.16
C LEU A 47 4.51 2.12 -3.29
N LEU A 48 3.48 2.94 -3.51
CA LEU A 48 3.64 4.36 -3.84
C LEU A 48 3.07 5.21 -2.70
N LEU A 49 3.92 6.01 -2.07
CA LEU A 49 3.51 7.08 -1.15
C LEU A 49 2.66 6.58 0.04
N ILE A 50 2.88 5.35 0.53
CA ILE A 50 2.14 4.78 1.67
C ILE A 50 2.95 4.84 2.97
N LEU A 51 4.25 4.55 2.93
CA LEU A 51 5.04 4.34 4.14
C LEU A 51 5.16 5.59 5.02
N HIS A 52 5.13 6.79 4.45
CA HIS A 52 5.17 8.04 5.23
C HIS A 52 3.89 8.32 6.04
N PHE A 53 2.77 7.62 5.76
CA PHE A 53 1.55 7.72 6.58
C PHE A 53 1.58 6.80 7.82
N LEU A 54 2.50 5.84 7.88
CA LEU A 54 2.57 4.89 8.98
C LEU A 54 3.52 5.38 10.07
N ASP A 55 3.07 5.28 11.32
CA ASP A 55 3.93 5.47 12.48
C ASP A 55 5.05 4.42 12.49
N ASP A 56 6.27 4.87 12.80
CA ASP A 56 7.47 4.03 12.73
C ASP A 56 7.72 3.20 14.00
N TYR A 57 6.68 2.53 14.49
CA TYR A 57 6.73 1.57 15.61
C TYR A 57 6.73 0.12 15.10
N GLY A 58 7.41 -0.12 13.98
CA GLY A 58 7.44 -1.42 13.31
C GLY A 58 6.32 -1.63 12.27
N ASN A 59 5.34 -0.73 12.16
CA ASN A 59 4.24 -0.85 11.19
C ASN A 59 4.74 -0.88 9.74
N LYS A 60 5.74 -0.04 9.41
CA LYS A 60 6.37 -0.03 8.08
C LYS A 60 7.00 -1.38 7.75
N LEU A 61 7.77 -1.93 8.69
CA LEU A 61 8.41 -3.24 8.53
C LEU A 61 7.39 -4.36 8.40
N ASN A 62 6.32 -4.34 9.20
CA ASN A 62 5.26 -5.33 9.14
C ASN A 62 4.55 -5.31 7.77
N LEU A 63 4.21 -4.12 7.25
CA LEU A 63 3.66 -3.99 5.91
C LEU A 63 4.60 -4.54 4.83
N LEU A 64 5.90 -4.24 4.92
CA LEU A 64 6.89 -4.75 3.96
C LEU A 64 7.03 -6.27 4.03
N LYS A 65 6.94 -6.87 5.22
CA LYS A 65 6.90 -8.33 5.39
C LYS A 65 5.63 -8.93 4.80
N ASP A 66 4.47 -8.34 5.08
CA ASP A 66 3.19 -8.79 4.51
C ASP A 66 3.19 -8.75 2.98
N ILE A 67 3.80 -7.72 2.38
CA ILE A 67 4.00 -7.64 0.93
C ILE A 67 4.94 -8.76 0.47
N ALA A 68 6.12 -8.89 1.10
CA ALA A 68 7.14 -9.87 0.72
C ALA A 68 6.59 -11.32 0.76
N ASP A 69 5.77 -11.65 1.75
CA ASP A 69 5.14 -12.97 1.87
C ASP A 69 4.21 -13.30 0.69
N ARG A 70 3.79 -12.30 -0.11
CA ARG A 70 2.91 -12.45 -1.28
C ARG A 70 3.64 -12.28 -2.61
N LEU A 71 4.96 -12.17 -2.61
CA LEU A 71 5.76 -12.11 -3.84
C LEU A 71 6.21 -13.52 -4.26
N VAL A 72 6.35 -13.75 -5.57
CA VAL A 72 7.18 -14.88 -6.03
C VAL A 72 8.67 -14.54 -5.82
N SER A 73 9.55 -15.53 -5.78
CA SER A 73 10.99 -15.29 -5.63
C SER A 73 11.56 -14.48 -6.80
N SER A 74 12.56 -13.65 -6.53
CA SER A 74 13.31 -12.86 -7.53
C SER A 74 12.49 -11.85 -8.35
N VAL A 75 11.39 -11.34 -7.81
CA VAL A 75 10.57 -10.32 -8.47
C VAL A 75 11.10 -8.91 -8.27
N ILE A 76 10.58 -8.00 -9.11
CA ILE A 76 10.76 -6.57 -8.95
C ILE A 76 9.71 -6.03 -7.97
N PHE A 77 10.18 -5.41 -6.90
CA PHE A 77 9.38 -4.58 -6.01
C PHE A 77 9.80 -3.13 -6.17
N VAL A 78 8.91 -2.28 -6.72
CA VAL A 78 9.17 -0.85 -6.91
C VAL A 78 8.52 -0.08 -5.77
N MET A 79 9.34 0.62 -4.99
CA MET A 79 8.87 1.46 -3.88
C MET A 79 9.24 2.92 -4.13
N LEU A 80 8.25 3.80 -4.01
CA LEU A 80 8.43 5.24 -4.03
C LEU A 80 7.84 5.81 -2.75
N ASP A 81 8.64 6.47 -1.93
CA ASP A 81 8.16 7.12 -0.72
C ASP A 81 8.85 8.47 -0.49
N ILE A 82 8.22 9.34 0.29
CA ILE A 82 8.80 10.63 0.67
C ILE A 82 9.60 10.43 1.93
N THR A 83 10.92 10.62 1.84
CA THR A 83 11.81 10.67 2.99
C THR A 83 12.08 12.13 3.35
N SER A 84 11.75 12.54 4.58
CA SER A 84 12.17 13.84 5.09
C SER A 84 12.53 13.72 6.56
N ASP A 85 13.52 14.51 6.99
CA ASP A 85 13.69 14.84 8.40
C ASP A 85 12.55 15.80 8.81
N LYS A 86 11.99 15.65 10.02
CA LYS A 86 11.01 16.58 10.60
C LYS A 86 11.51 18.03 10.58
N ASN A 87 12.83 18.22 10.56
CA ASN A 87 13.46 19.54 10.46
C ASN A 87 13.34 20.18 9.06
N GLN A 88 13.28 19.39 7.97
CA GLN A 88 13.28 19.91 6.59
C GLN A 88 11.87 20.25 6.08
N ILE A 89 10.80 19.63 6.62
CA ILE A 89 9.41 19.93 6.22
C ILE A 89 9.00 21.35 6.67
N ARG A 90 9.60 21.89 7.74
CA ARG A 90 9.30 23.24 8.25
C ARG A 90 9.82 24.38 7.38
N GLN A 91 10.73 24.12 6.44
CA GLN A 91 11.36 25.13 5.59
C GLN A 91 10.56 25.44 4.31
N ASN A 92 9.52 24.66 4.01
CA ASN A 92 8.69 24.80 2.80
C ASN A 92 7.29 25.38 3.08
N ARG A 93 7.12 26.14 4.17
CA ARG A 93 5.87 26.85 4.50
C ARG A 93 6.08 28.36 4.50
#